data_AF-A0A2E4HWF0-F1
#
_entry.id   AF-A0A2E4HWF0-F1
#
_cell.length_a   1.000
_cell.length_b   1.000
_cell.length_c   1.000
_cell.angle_alpha   90.00
_cell.angle_beta   90.00
_cell.angle_gamma   90.00
#
_symmetry.space_group_name_H-M   'P 1'
#
loop_
_entity.id
_entity.type
_entity.pdbx_description
1 polymer ?
#
loop_
_entity_poly.entity_id
_entity_poly.type
_entity_poly.pdbx_seq_one_letter_code
_entity_poly.pdbx_strand_id
1 'polypeptide(L)'
;MSSANKSSFMGFLDRHGQDDWWSAVNNLAPLIHEVDQDATKIWFYFWPLWVRNMLQDAEANPQLLEELEFKGVARLEQHIDSSHAFVYGHRYWPQVKMAISERASSQAAFESLDLVDEVRAISSQVAGEVKADVSLVIGITIIGFMTLHQVGRAAFDTAEGNLHISDWARRRSPQKVHADRAKNDEGGFLGYLKGLKRDYTIRFDEGFKRATFKLIKGVQLTQASMLDQADHPYANNRCEPGDGPIPTECRSAACGTCWVGILGGNDHLSEVNPLERRRIARFGYIETDEPRPLIRLACKAQATGNVTVVIPTWNAVAGKYLEGKRIAIGGHSSSESEENVAKPRRH
;
A
#
# COMPACT_ATOMS: atom_id res chain seq x y z
N MET A 1 22.47 -37.38 -22.61
CA MET A 1 22.40 -36.68 -21.32
C MET A 1 21.49 -35.48 -21.50
N SER A 2 20.24 -35.58 -21.06
CA SER A 2 19.24 -34.51 -21.18
C SER A 2 19.60 -33.41 -20.19
N SER A 3 19.92 -32.22 -20.69
CA SER A 3 20.05 -31.01 -19.88
C SER A 3 18.66 -30.69 -19.33
N ALA A 4 18.38 -31.11 -18.10
CA ALA A 4 17.23 -30.63 -17.35
C ALA A 4 17.24 -29.10 -17.41
N ASN A 5 16.18 -28.53 -17.96
CA ASN A 5 16.04 -27.11 -18.22
C ASN A 5 15.90 -26.40 -16.87
N LYS A 6 17.02 -26.06 -16.22
CA LYS A 6 17.03 -25.43 -14.90
C LYS A 6 16.10 -24.21 -14.93
N SER A 7 14.99 -24.27 -14.19
CA SER A 7 14.07 -23.13 -14.06
C SER A 7 14.84 -21.92 -13.53
N SER A 8 14.78 -20.77 -14.18
CA SER A 8 15.39 -19.54 -13.66
C SER A 8 14.66 -19.04 -12.41
N PHE A 9 15.28 -18.18 -11.60
CA PHE A 9 14.60 -17.57 -10.46
C PHE A 9 13.37 -16.73 -10.89
N MET A 10 13.44 -16.06 -12.05
CA MET A 10 12.27 -15.38 -12.62
C MET A 10 11.16 -16.37 -12.96
N GLY A 11 11.50 -17.50 -13.59
CA GLY A 11 10.52 -18.55 -13.86
C GLY A 11 9.95 -19.18 -12.59
N PHE A 12 10.66 -19.15 -11.46
CA PHE A 12 10.12 -19.50 -10.15
C PHE A 12 9.06 -18.48 -9.70
N LEU A 13 9.35 -17.18 -9.76
CA LEU A 13 8.43 -16.09 -9.38
C LEU A 13 7.18 -16.04 -10.26
N ASP A 14 7.33 -16.25 -11.57
CA ASP A 14 6.24 -16.20 -12.56
C ASP A 14 5.18 -17.30 -12.34
N ARG A 15 5.48 -18.34 -11.54
CA ARG A 15 4.50 -19.38 -11.16
C ARG A 15 3.51 -18.92 -10.10
N HIS A 16 3.77 -17.81 -9.43
CA HIS A 16 2.94 -17.32 -8.32
C HIS A 16 1.98 -16.23 -8.79
N GLY A 17 0.69 -16.56 -8.80
CA GLY A 17 -0.40 -15.63 -9.05
C GLY A 17 -0.70 -14.75 -7.84
N GLN A 18 -1.63 -13.80 -8.01
CA GLN A 18 -1.99 -12.82 -6.96
C GLN A 18 -2.36 -13.49 -5.63
N ASP A 19 -3.11 -14.59 -5.69
CA ASP A 19 -3.57 -15.31 -4.50
C ASP A 19 -2.43 -16.06 -3.80
N ASP A 20 -1.46 -16.58 -4.55
CA ASP A 20 -0.25 -17.21 -3.99
C ASP A 20 0.59 -16.19 -3.21
N TRP A 21 0.74 -14.98 -3.76
CA TRP A 21 1.42 -13.88 -3.07
C TRP A 21 0.70 -13.47 -1.78
N TRP A 22 -0.64 -13.35 -1.81
CA TRP A 22 -1.42 -13.06 -0.60
C TRP A 22 -1.32 -14.19 0.43
N SER A 23 -1.34 -15.45 -0.01
CA SER A 23 -1.12 -16.61 0.85
C SER A 23 0.25 -16.55 1.53
N ALA A 24 1.31 -16.25 0.78
CA ALA A 24 2.65 -16.08 1.34
C ALA A 24 2.73 -14.91 2.33
N VAL A 25 2.16 -13.75 2.01
CA VAL A 25 2.09 -12.60 2.93
C VAL A 25 1.37 -12.96 4.23
N ASN A 26 0.24 -13.68 4.15
CA ASN A 26 -0.52 -14.10 5.32
C ASN A 26 0.24 -15.13 6.16
N ASN A 27 0.96 -16.05 5.53
CA ASN A 27 1.81 -17.03 6.23
C ASN A 27 3.03 -16.38 6.91
N LEU A 28 3.58 -15.32 6.30
CA LEU A 28 4.71 -14.57 6.85
C LEU A 28 4.28 -13.56 7.92
N ALA A 29 3.04 -13.06 7.90
CA ALA A 29 2.58 -11.98 8.78
C ALA A 29 2.86 -12.22 10.28
N PRO A 30 2.65 -13.42 10.87
CA PRO A 30 2.99 -13.68 12.27
C PRO A 30 4.48 -13.58 12.60
N LEU A 31 5.35 -13.66 11.58
CA LEU A 31 6.81 -13.59 11.70
C LEU A 31 7.35 -12.18 11.46
N ILE A 32 6.56 -11.30 10.83
CA ILE A 32 6.92 -9.90 10.60
C ILE A 32 6.74 -9.14 11.92
N HIS A 33 7.69 -8.27 12.25
CA HIS A 33 7.59 -7.39 13.42
C HIS A 33 6.35 -6.50 13.31
N GLU A 34 5.64 -6.26 14.41
CA GLU A 34 4.40 -5.43 14.46
C GLU A 34 4.50 -4.06 13.74
N VAL A 35 5.70 -3.47 13.64
CA VAL A 35 5.90 -2.21 12.95
C VAL A 35 5.66 -2.32 11.44
N ASP A 36 5.78 -3.51 10.86
CA ASP A 36 5.69 -3.73 9.41
C ASP A 36 4.58 -4.70 8.99
N GLN A 37 3.84 -5.31 9.92
CA GLN A 37 2.77 -6.24 9.59
C GLN A 37 1.72 -5.59 8.66
N ASP A 38 1.15 -4.47 9.09
CA ASP A 38 0.15 -3.75 8.29
C ASP A 38 0.79 -3.03 7.10
N ALA A 39 2.00 -2.48 7.27
CA ALA A 39 2.72 -1.79 6.20
C ALA A 39 2.99 -2.74 5.01
N THR A 40 3.35 -3.99 5.28
CA THR A 40 3.56 -5.02 4.25
C THR A 40 2.27 -5.29 3.48
N LYS A 41 1.15 -5.52 4.18
CA LYS A 41 -0.16 -5.73 3.53
C LYS A 41 -0.59 -4.53 2.69
N ILE A 42 -0.41 -3.31 3.22
CA ILE A 42 -0.73 -2.07 2.50
C ILE A 42 0.07 -1.95 1.21
N TRP A 43 1.37 -2.30 1.22
CA TRP A 43 2.17 -2.31 0.01
C TRP A 43 1.59 -3.26 -1.05
N PHE A 44 1.15 -4.46 -0.66
CA PHE A 44 0.51 -5.43 -1.58
C PHE A 44 -0.84 -4.96 -2.14
N TYR A 45 -1.59 -4.13 -1.40
CA TYR A 45 -2.78 -3.45 -1.94
C TYR A 45 -2.42 -2.32 -2.92
N PHE A 46 -1.30 -1.63 -2.70
CA PHE A 46 -0.85 -0.55 -3.58
C PHE A 46 -0.18 -1.04 -4.86
N TRP A 47 0.42 -2.23 -4.82
CA TRP A 47 1.19 -2.80 -5.93
C TRP A 47 0.79 -4.25 -6.23
N PRO A 48 -0.51 -4.53 -6.48
CA PRO A 48 -0.96 -5.87 -6.82
C PRO A 48 -0.53 -6.23 -8.26
N LEU A 49 -0.32 -7.52 -8.54
CA LEU A 49 0.06 -8.02 -9.87
C LEU A 49 -0.92 -7.60 -10.96
N TRP A 50 -2.21 -7.46 -10.63
CA TRP A 50 -3.19 -7.07 -11.64
C TRP A 50 -2.90 -5.68 -12.21
N VAL A 51 -2.29 -4.76 -11.45
CA VAL A 51 -1.92 -3.42 -11.95
C VAL A 51 -0.82 -3.55 -13.00
N ARG A 52 0.20 -4.38 -12.76
CA ARG A 52 1.24 -4.69 -13.75
C ARG A 52 0.61 -5.24 -15.04
N ASN A 53 -0.25 -6.24 -14.93
CA ASN A 53 -0.90 -6.86 -16.08
C ASN A 53 -1.81 -5.88 -16.83
N MET A 54 -2.53 -5.03 -16.10
CA MET A 54 -3.38 -3.98 -16.68
C MET A 54 -2.56 -2.93 -17.44
N LEU A 55 -1.41 -2.51 -16.90
CA LEU A 55 -0.51 -1.57 -17.59
C LEU A 55 0.10 -2.19 -18.85
N GLN A 56 0.38 -3.49 -18.87
CA GLN A 56 0.79 -4.22 -20.07
C GLN A 56 -0.34 -4.31 -21.09
N ASP A 57 -1.57 -4.64 -20.67
CA ASP A 57 -2.76 -4.61 -21.53
C ASP A 57 -2.95 -3.22 -22.15
N ALA A 58 -2.71 -2.16 -21.38
CA ALA A 58 -2.83 -0.78 -21.82
C ALA A 58 -1.74 -0.34 -22.84
N GLU A 59 -0.60 -1.02 -22.90
CA GLU A 59 0.39 -0.77 -23.97
C GLU A 59 -0.15 -1.21 -25.34
N ALA A 60 -0.94 -2.29 -25.37
CA ALA A 60 -1.64 -2.75 -26.56
C ALA A 60 -2.96 -1.99 -26.81
N ASN A 61 -3.65 -1.58 -25.75
CA ASN A 61 -4.89 -0.81 -25.81
C ASN A 61 -4.85 0.43 -24.89
N PRO A 62 -4.33 1.57 -25.38
CA PRO A 62 -4.22 2.79 -24.56
C PRO A 62 -5.55 3.34 -24.04
N GLN A 63 -6.68 3.02 -24.68
CA GLN A 63 -8.02 3.46 -24.22
C GLN A 63 -8.39 2.86 -22.86
N LEU A 64 -7.78 1.73 -22.48
CA LEU A 64 -8.02 1.07 -21.20
C LEU A 64 -7.78 2.00 -20.01
N LEU A 65 -6.76 2.86 -20.05
CA LEU A 65 -6.48 3.78 -18.94
C LEU A 65 -7.58 4.83 -18.78
N GLU A 66 -8.15 5.30 -19.88
CA GLU A 66 -9.28 6.23 -19.86
C GLU A 66 -10.54 5.55 -19.34
N GLU A 67 -10.84 4.33 -19.80
CA GLU A 67 -11.98 3.52 -19.32
C GLU A 67 -11.92 3.24 -17.82
N LEU A 68 -10.70 3.08 -17.27
CA LEU A 68 -10.47 2.85 -15.85
C LEU A 68 -10.35 4.15 -15.04
N GLU A 69 -10.58 5.32 -15.64
CA GLU A 69 -10.38 6.63 -15.01
C GLU A 69 -9.02 6.71 -14.29
N PHE A 70 -7.99 6.15 -14.91
CA PHE A 70 -6.69 5.93 -14.30
C PHE A 70 -5.94 7.25 -14.13
N LYS A 71 -5.35 7.49 -12.95
CA LYS A 71 -4.53 8.69 -12.69
C LYS A 71 -3.31 8.37 -11.86
N GLY A 72 -2.29 9.22 -11.98
CA GLY A 72 -1.02 9.11 -11.25
C GLY A 72 -0.05 8.12 -11.89
N VAL A 73 0.91 7.64 -11.10
CA VAL A 73 2.02 6.79 -11.56
C VAL A 73 1.96 5.43 -10.85
N ALA A 74 1.69 4.37 -11.59
CA ALA A 74 1.66 2.99 -11.07
C ALA A 74 2.65 2.03 -11.71
N ARG A 75 3.56 2.53 -12.55
CA ARG A 75 4.68 1.74 -13.03
C ARG A 75 5.66 1.57 -11.89
N LEU A 76 5.69 0.38 -11.27
CA LEU A 76 6.56 0.10 -10.13
C LEU A 76 8.04 0.26 -10.50
N GLU A 77 8.39 0.15 -11.79
CA GLU A 77 9.71 0.47 -12.34
C GLU A 77 10.19 1.89 -11.95
N GLN A 78 9.27 2.84 -11.80
CA GLN A 78 9.56 4.23 -11.41
C GLN A 78 9.64 4.40 -9.87
N HIS A 79 9.33 3.35 -9.12
CA HIS A 79 9.20 3.37 -7.67
C HIS A 79 9.94 2.21 -6.98
N ILE A 80 10.90 1.58 -7.65
CA ILE A 80 11.66 0.42 -7.13
C ILE A 80 12.23 0.72 -5.74
N ASP A 81 12.85 1.90 -5.57
CA ASP A 81 13.49 2.27 -4.31
C ASP A 81 12.57 3.03 -3.33
N SER A 82 11.40 3.50 -3.78
CA SER A 82 10.55 4.44 -3.01
C SER A 82 9.17 3.90 -2.63
N SER A 83 8.65 2.91 -3.34
CA SER A 83 7.28 2.37 -3.14
C SER A 83 7.01 1.86 -1.72
N HIS A 84 8.06 1.42 -1.03
CA HIS A 84 8.03 0.85 0.32
C HIS A 84 8.69 1.76 1.35
N ALA A 85 8.91 3.05 1.08
CA ALA A 85 9.59 3.97 2.00
C ALA A 85 8.91 4.09 3.39
N PHE A 86 7.62 3.77 3.44
CA PHE A 86 6.81 3.76 4.66
C PHE A 86 6.88 2.45 5.47
N VAL A 87 7.58 1.44 4.95
CA VAL A 87 7.89 0.19 5.67
C VAL A 87 9.14 0.45 6.51
N TYR A 88 9.12 0.14 7.79
CA TYR A 88 10.27 0.32 8.67
C TYR A 88 11.52 -0.42 8.14
N GLY A 89 11.31 -1.65 7.64
CA GLY A 89 12.31 -2.49 6.98
C GLY A 89 12.96 -1.87 5.75
N HIS A 90 12.43 -0.78 5.19
CA HIS A 90 13.09 -0.01 4.12
C HIS A 90 14.52 0.40 4.48
N ARG A 91 14.85 0.53 5.77
CA ARG A 91 16.23 0.75 6.27
C ARG A 91 17.24 -0.31 5.80
N TYR A 92 16.77 -1.51 5.49
CA TYR A 92 17.56 -2.65 5.02
C TYR A 92 17.44 -2.87 3.52
N TRP A 93 16.74 -1.99 2.79
CA TRP A 93 16.48 -2.13 1.36
C TRP A 93 17.74 -2.35 0.52
N PRO A 94 18.86 -1.60 0.69
CA PRO A 94 20.06 -1.83 -0.11
C PRO A 94 20.58 -3.27 -0.01
N GLN A 95 20.63 -3.82 1.21
CA GLN A 95 21.11 -5.18 1.46
C GLN A 95 20.12 -6.24 0.99
N VAL A 96 18.82 -6.01 1.21
CA VAL A 96 17.77 -6.90 0.70
C VAL A 96 17.79 -6.97 -0.82
N LYS A 97 17.85 -5.83 -1.49
CA LYS A 97 17.94 -5.73 -2.95
C LYS A 97 19.16 -6.48 -3.49
N MET A 98 20.32 -6.25 -2.88
CA MET A 98 21.57 -6.93 -3.26
C MET A 98 21.46 -8.46 -3.11
N ALA A 99 20.99 -8.95 -1.96
CA ALA A 99 20.81 -10.38 -1.72
C ALA A 99 19.81 -11.03 -2.70
N ILE A 100 18.72 -10.32 -3.03
CA ILE A 100 17.75 -10.77 -4.04
C ILE A 100 18.39 -10.83 -5.43
N SER A 101 19.14 -9.81 -5.85
CA SER A 101 19.85 -9.78 -7.14
C SER A 101 20.89 -10.90 -7.24
N GLU A 102 21.64 -11.16 -6.18
CA GLU A 102 22.59 -12.28 -6.10
C GLU A 102 21.87 -13.62 -6.20
N ARG A 103 20.76 -13.78 -5.46
CA ARG A 103 19.96 -14.99 -5.51
C ARG A 103 19.38 -15.25 -6.89
N ALA A 104 18.86 -14.21 -7.54
CA ALA A 104 18.34 -14.26 -8.91
C ALA A 104 19.41 -14.61 -9.96
N SER A 105 20.68 -14.33 -9.64
CA SER A 105 21.84 -14.65 -10.47
C SER A 105 22.38 -16.08 -10.26
N SER A 106 21.95 -16.75 -9.19
CA SER A 106 22.50 -18.06 -8.81
C SER A 106 22.02 -19.20 -9.73
N GLN A 107 22.88 -20.20 -9.94
CA GLN A 107 22.57 -21.38 -10.78
C GLN A 107 21.86 -22.52 -10.01
N ALA A 108 21.21 -22.18 -8.89
CA ALA A 108 20.47 -23.13 -8.08
C ALA A 108 19.27 -23.71 -8.85
N ALA A 109 18.78 -24.87 -8.44
CA ALA A 109 17.53 -25.41 -8.95
C ALA A 109 16.37 -24.79 -8.15
N PHE A 110 15.37 -24.24 -8.83
CA PHE A 110 14.23 -23.56 -8.20
C PHE A 110 12.89 -24.31 -8.38
N GLU A 111 12.93 -25.52 -8.93
CA GLU A 111 11.74 -26.27 -9.33
C GLU A 111 10.85 -26.65 -8.15
N SER A 112 11.42 -26.90 -6.96
CA SER A 112 10.72 -27.36 -5.75
C SER A 112 10.76 -26.38 -4.58
N LEU A 113 11.11 -25.12 -4.83
CA LEU A 113 11.18 -24.11 -3.76
C LEU A 113 9.78 -23.62 -3.38
N ASP A 114 9.63 -23.33 -2.11
CA ASP A 114 8.48 -22.64 -1.56
C ASP A 114 8.82 -21.13 -1.37
N LEU A 115 7.88 -20.26 -1.74
CA LEU A 115 8.07 -18.81 -1.69
C LEU A 115 8.30 -18.29 -0.27
N VAL A 116 7.60 -18.84 0.72
CA VAL A 116 7.73 -18.44 2.13
C VAL A 116 9.11 -18.85 2.65
N ASP A 117 9.55 -20.06 2.37
CA ASP A 117 10.87 -20.54 2.79
C ASP A 117 12.02 -19.76 2.14
N GLU A 118 11.89 -19.42 0.86
CA GLU A 118 12.88 -18.64 0.13
C GLU A 118 12.99 -17.20 0.67
N VAL A 119 11.85 -16.57 0.98
CA VAL A 119 11.86 -15.26 1.66
C VAL A 119 12.53 -15.35 3.02
N ARG A 120 12.20 -16.36 3.83
CA ARG A 120 12.80 -16.54 5.16
C ARG A 120 14.32 -16.76 5.10
N ALA A 121 14.79 -17.49 4.09
CA ALA A 121 16.22 -17.73 3.88
C ALA A 121 16.96 -16.42 3.59
N ILE A 122 16.47 -15.62 2.64
CA ILE A 122 17.08 -14.31 2.30
C ILE A 122 16.97 -13.34 3.47
N SER A 123 15.83 -13.27 4.16
CA SER A 123 15.68 -12.41 5.33
C SER A 123 16.66 -12.79 6.44
N SER A 124 16.89 -14.09 6.68
CA SER A 124 17.83 -14.56 7.70
C SER A 124 19.28 -14.22 7.34
N GLN A 125 19.66 -14.38 6.06
CA GLN A 125 20.96 -13.98 5.56
C GLN A 125 21.18 -12.47 5.81
N VAL A 126 20.29 -11.63 5.29
CA VAL A 126 20.42 -10.18 5.39
C VAL A 126 20.40 -9.72 6.85
N ALA A 127 19.51 -10.27 7.68
CA ALA A 127 19.44 -9.95 9.11
C ALA A 127 20.77 -10.25 9.83
N GLY A 128 21.43 -11.35 9.49
CA GLY A 128 22.76 -11.69 10.00
C GLY A 128 23.84 -10.68 9.58
N GLU A 129 23.82 -10.25 8.31
CA GLU A 129 24.76 -9.26 7.77
C GLU A 129 24.58 -7.88 8.42
N VAL A 130 23.34 -7.40 8.53
CA VAL A 130 23.02 -6.07 9.09
C VAL A 130 22.90 -6.06 10.61
N LYS A 131 23.02 -7.23 11.26
CA LYS A 131 22.84 -7.44 12.71
C LYS A 131 21.51 -6.90 13.23
N ALA A 132 20.43 -7.21 12.50
CA ALA A 132 19.07 -6.85 12.86
C ALA A 132 18.25 -8.10 13.25
N ASP A 133 17.12 -7.89 13.92
CA ASP A 133 16.15 -8.97 14.12
C ASP A 133 15.54 -9.36 12.76
N VAL A 134 15.47 -10.66 12.47
CA VAL A 134 14.94 -11.16 11.19
C VAL A 134 13.50 -10.71 10.94
N SER A 135 12.69 -10.54 12.00
CA SER A 135 11.31 -10.06 11.90
C SER A 135 11.19 -8.65 11.30
N LEU A 136 12.25 -7.83 11.37
CA LEU A 136 12.32 -6.49 10.77
C LEU A 136 12.69 -6.53 9.27
N VAL A 137 13.10 -7.68 8.76
CA VAL A 137 13.58 -7.85 7.38
C VAL A 137 12.58 -8.60 6.51
N ILE A 138 11.79 -9.52 7.10
CA ILE A 138 10.83 -10.36 6.34
C ILE A 138 9.89 -9.55 5.46
N GLY A 139 9.27 -8.49 6.00
CA GLY A 139 8.31 -7.66 5.25
C GLY A 139 8.93 -6.99 4.02
N ILE A 140 10.11 -6.38 4.19
CA ILE A 140 10.82 -5.75 3.06
C ILE A 140 11.38 -6.78 2.07
N THR A 141 11.70 -8.00 2.50
CA THR A 141 12.13 -9.09 1.61
C THR A 141 11.00 -9.58 0.70
N ILE A 142 9.81 -9.90 1.24
CA ILE A 142 8.68 -10.33 0.40
C ILE A 142 8.25 -9.22 -0.58
N ILE A 143 8.32 -7.95 -0.15
CA ILE A 143 8.16 -6.79 -1.03
C ILE A 143 9.21 -6.78 -2.14
N GLY A 144 10.49 -6.97 -1.80
CA GLY A 144 11.56 -7.00 -2.80
C GLY A 144 11.40 -8.10 -3.84
N PHE A 145 10.96 -9.29 -3.43
CA PHE A 145 10.65 -10.41 -4.33
C PHE A 145 9.53 -10.05 -5.30
N MET A 146 8.45 -9.46 -4.78
CA MET A 146 7.32 -9.01 -5.58
C MET A 146 7.67 -7.84 -6.50
N THR A 147 8.54 -6.92 -6.05
CA THR A 147 9.11 -5.86 -6.90
C THR A 147 9.90 -6.47 -8.05
N LEU A 148 10.83 -7.41 -7.78
CA LEU A 148 11.59 -8.10 -8.83
C LEU A 148 10.67 -8.82 -9.82
N HIS A 149 9.64 -9.52 -9.32
CA HIS A 149 8.66 -10.20 -10.16
C HIS A 149 7.97 -9.21 -11.11
N GLN A 150 7.51 -8.07 -10.60
CA GLN A 150 6.77 -7.08 -11.39
C GLN A 150 7.64 -6.33 -12.40
N VAL A 151 8.79 -5.82 -11.98
CA VAL A 151 9.64 -4.93 -12.81
C VAL A 151 10.64 -5.69 -13.68
N GLY A 152 10.86 -6.97 -13.37
CA GLY A 152 11.86 -7.81 -14.02
C GLY A 152 13.29 -7.46 -13.62
N ARG A 153 14.19 -8.41 -13.92
CA ARG A 153 15.58 -8.35 -13.46
C ARG A 153 16.35 -7.12 -13.95
N ALA A 154 16.17 -6.72 -15.21
CA ALA A 154 16.94 -5.61 -15.78
C ALA A 154 16.68 -4.28 -15.04
N ALA A 155 15.42 -3.92 -14.81
CA ALA A 155 15.06 -2.72 -14.07
C ALA A 155 15.46 -2.82 -12.59
N PHE A 156 15.22 -3.99 -11.98
CA PHE A 156 15.58 -4.25 -10.59
C PHE A 156 17.08 -4.08 -10.33
N ASP A 157 17.93 -4.71 -11.14
CA ASP A 157 19.39 -4.66 -10.99
C ASP A 157 19.95 -3.24 -11.28
N THR A 158 19.31 -2.48 -12.18
CA THR A 158 19.74 -1.12 -12.56
C THR A 158 19.40 -0.06 -11.52
N ALA A 159 18.33 -0.25 -10.73
CA ALA A 159 17.97 0.70 -9.67
C ALA A 159 19.09 0.85 -8.63
N GLU A 160 19.29 2.04 -8.07
CA GLU A 160 20.44 2.34 -7.21
C GLU A 160 20.33 1.70 -5.83
N GLY A 161 19.11 1.39 -5.36
CA GLY A 161 18.89 0.91 -3.99
C GLY A 161 18.81 2.05 -2.98
N ASN A 162 18.35 3.23 -3.39
CA ASN A 162 18.34 4.42 -2.54
C ASN A 162 17.37 4.33 -1.36
N LEU A 163 17.73 5.00 -0.26
CA LEU A 163 16.85 5.17 0.90
C LEU A 163 16.08 6.48 0.78
N HIS A 164 14.76 6.39 0.68
CA HIS A 164 13.83 7.51 0.56
C HIS A 164 13.26 7.95 1.91
N ILE A 165 14.13 8.08 2.92
CA ILE A 165 13.76 8.50 4.28
C ILE A 165 14.77 9.49 4.85
N SER A 166 14.29 10.45 5.64
CA SER A 166 15.15 11.45 6.28
C SER A 166 16.02 10.85 7.40
N ASP A 167 17.11 11.52 7.75
CA ASP A 167 17.93 11.22 8.94
C ASP A 167 17.11 11.10 10.22
N TRP A 168 16.09 11.95 10.36
CA TRP A 168 15.19 11.91 11.49
C TRP A 168 14.47 10.56 11.57
N ALA A 169 13.93 10.07 10.46
CA ALA A 169 13.24 8.78 10.42
C ALA A 169 14.25 7.63 10.65
N ARG A 170 15.42 7.67 10.01
CA ARG A 170 16.46 6.63 10.13
C ARG A 170 16.87 6.33 11.57
N ARG A 171 16.91 7.35 12.44
CA ARG A 171 17.35 7.22 13.84
C ARG A 171 16.29 6.66 14.80
N ARG A 172 15.04 6.43 14.35
CA ARG A 172 13.96 5.95 15.22
C ARG A 172 14.01 4.42 15.33
N SER A 173 13.79 3.91 16.54
CA SER A 173 13.65 2.46 16.79
C SER A 173 12.29 1.94 16.30
N PRO A 174 12.16 0.63 16.00
CA PRO A 174 10.91 0.08 15.49
C PRO A 174 9.78 0.20 16.52
N GLN A 175 10.06 0.00 17.82
CA GLN A 175 9.07 0.17 18.89
C GLN A 175 8.58 1.61 18.98
N LYS A 176 9.48 2.60 18.81
CA LYS A 176 9.11 4.02 18.84
C LYS A 176 8.27 4.40 17.62
N VAL A 177 8.57 3.84 16.45
CA VAL A 177 7.78 4.06 15.23
C VAL A 177 6.39 3.50 15.44
N HIS A 178 6.28 2.21 15.79
CA HIS A 178 5.00 1.53 16.02
C HIS A 178 4.14 2.26 17.07
N ALA A 179 4.71 2.57 18.24
CA ALA A 179 3.99 3.24 19.32
C ALA A 179 3.49 4.65 18.93
N ASP A 180 4.24 5.39 18.12
CA ASP A 180 3.87 6.77 17.76
C ASP A 180 2.81 6.84 16.65
N ARG A 181 2.56 5.77 15.87
CA ARG A 181 1.62 5.81 14.73
C ARG A 181 0.17 6.07 15.13
N ALA A 182 -0.21 5.67 16.35
CA ALA A 182 -1.54 5.87 16.91
C ALA A 182 -1.55 6.77 18.16
N LYS A 183 -0.38 7.22 18.66
CA LYS A 183 -0.33 8.02 19.89
C LYS A 183 -0.94 9.40 19.66
N ASN A 184 -2.00 9.72 20.40
CA ASN A 184 -2.59 11.06 20.44
C ASN A 184 -1.59 12.09 20.99
N ASP A 185 -1.71 13.33 20.51
CA ASP A 185 -0.91 14.45 21.01
C ASP A 185 -1.11 14.58 22.53
N GLU A 186 -0.02 14.69 23.31
CA GLU A 186 -0.12 14.96 24.74
C GLU A 186 -0.70 16.37 24.92
N GLY A 187 -1.94 16.45 25.39
CA GLY A 187 -2.65 17.71 25.56
C GLY A 187 -1.90 18.65 26.49
N GLY A 188 -1.25 19.68 25.93
CA GLY A 188 -0.66 20.75 26.73
C GLY A 188 -1.75 21.52 27.47
N PHE A 189 -1.56 21.74 28.77
CA PHE A 189 -2.48 22.46 29.68
C PHE A 189 -2.97 23.82 29.14
N LEU A 190 -2.18 24.47 28.28
CA LEU A 190 -2.48 25.77 27.67
C LEU A 190 -3.41 25.71 26.42
N GLY A 191 -3.60 24.54 25.80
CA GLY A 191 -4.47 24.37 24.63
C GLY A 191 -5.97 24.40 24.95
N TYR A 192 -6.33 24.33 26.24
CA TYR A 192 -7.73 24.24 26.69
C TYR A 192 -8.53 25.55 26.49
N LEU A 193 -7.86 26.69 26.33
CA LEU A 193 -8.47 28.03 26.38
C LEU A 193 -8.92 28.64 25.03
N LYS A 194 -8.69 27.99 23.86
CA LYS A 194 -8.87 28.65 22.53
C LYS A 194 -10.00 28.13 21.62
N GLY A 195 -11.00 27.42 22.15
CA GLY A 195 -12.35 27.35 21.56
C GLY A 195 -12.59 26.55 20.26
N LEU A 196 -11.58 26.25 19.44
CA LEU A 196 -11.68 25.30 18.31
C LEU A 196 -10.41 24.45 18.26
N LYS A 197 -10.54 23.26 18.81
CA LYS A 197 -9.42 22.37 19.10
C LYS A 197 -9.11 21.48 17.89
N ARG A 198 -8.16 21.92 17.06
CA ARG A 198 -7.46 21.07 16.08
C ARG A 198 -6.50 20.14 16.85
N ASP A 199 -7.06 19.24 17.64
CA ASP A 199 -6.36 18.47 18.67
C ASP A 199 -5.48 17.35 18.12
N TYR A 200 -5.74 16.91 16.88
CA TYR A 200 -5.13 15.71 16.35
C TYR A 200 -4.19 15.99 15.20
N THR A 201 -3.14 15.20 15.13
CA THR A 201 -2.15 15.20 14.08
C THR A 201 -2.39 14.02 13.17
N ILE A 202 -2.56 14.30 11.87
CA ILE A 202 -2.53 13.29 10.83
C ILE A 202 -1.13 13.30 10.22
N ARG A 203 -0.50 12.13 10.15
CA ARG A 203 0.78 11.93 9.48
C ARG A 203 0.53 11.24 8.16
N PHE A 204 0.97 11.83 7.05
CA PHE A 204 0.78 11.26 5.71
C PHE A 204 2.07 10.68 5.11
N ASP A 205 3.21 10.96 5.73
CA ASP A 205 4.48 10.32 5.43
C ASP A 205 5.33 10.24 6.71
N GLU A 206 5.75 9.02 7.10
CA GLU A 206 6.59 8.81 8.29
C GLU A 206 8.10 8.86 8.03
N GLY A 207 8.50 8.98 6.76
CA GLY A 207 9.87 9.26 6.35
C GLY A 207 10.32 10.67 6.70
N PHE A 208 9.38 11.61 6.91
CA PHE A 208 9.67 13.02 7.15
C PHE A 208 8.93 13.59 8.36
N LYS A 209 9.68 14.27 9.25
CA LYS A 209 9.15 14.81 10.52
C LYS A 209 7.93 15.71 10.32
N ARG A 210 7.97 16.55 9.27
CA ARG A 210 6.99 17.60 8.96
C ARG A 210 5.86 17.17 8.03
N ALA A 211 5.82 15.91 7.58
CA ALA A 211 4.75 15.41 6.73
C ALA A 211 3.49 15.09 7.56
N THR A 212 2.89 16.15 8.09
CA THR A 212 1.74 16.12 8.96
C THR A 212 0.80 17.28 8.66
N PHE A 213 -0.49 17.11 8.95
CA PHE A 213 -1.47 18.19 9.01
C PHE A 213 -2.36 18.05 10.25
N LYS A 214 -3.11 19.09 10.59
CA LYS A 214 -3.97 19.11 11.78
C LYS A 214 -5.43 18.75 11.46
N LEU A 215 -6.07 18.03 12.37
CA LEU A 215 -7.44 17.56 12.24
C LEU A 215 -8.32 18.01 13.42
N ILE A 216 -9.55 18.41 13.10
CA ILE A 216 -10.63 18.63 14.07
C ILE A 216 -11.36 17.30 14.28
N LYS A 217 -11.63 16.95 15.54
CA LYS A 217 -12.35 15.72 15.90
C LYS A 217 -13.64 15.53 15.08
N GLY A 218 -13.83 14.33 14.53
CA GLY A 218 -15.02 13.93 13.78
C GLY A 218 -15.04 14.40 12.33
N VAL A 219 -14.03 15.15 11.88
CA VAL A 219 -13.93 15.60 10.49
C VAL A 219 -13.28 14.52 9.63
N GLN A 220 -13.66 14.46 8.34
CA GLN A 220 -13.07 13.56 7.35
C GLN A 220 -11.61 13.94 7.08
N LEU A 221 -10.77 12.94 6.81
CA LEU A 221 -9.34 13.16 6.52
C LEU A 221 -9.12 14.14 5.35
N THR A 222 -9.86 14.00 4.24
CA THR A 222 -9.72 14.92 3.09
C THR A 222 -10.15 16.34 3.43
N GLN A 223 -11.19 16.52 4.26
CA GLN A 223 -11.63 17.86 4.66
C GLN A 223 -10.58 18.53 5.56
N ALA A 224 -9.97 17.79 6.49
CA ALA A 224 -8.87 18.30 7.31
C ALA A 224 -7.63 18.62 6.46
N SER A 225 -7.29 17.74 5.51
CA SER A 225 -6.21 17.95 4.54
C SER A 225 -6.41 19.26 3.76
N MET A 226 -7.57 19.47 3.13
CA MET A 226 -7.84 20.70 2.36
C MET A 226 -7.83 22.00 3.17
N LEU A 227 -8.14 21.92 4.48
CA LEU A 227 -8.09 23.09 5.36
C LEU A 227 -6.67 23.43 5.83
N ASP A 228 -5.70 22.56 5.56
CA ASP A 228 -4.29 22.83 5.78
C ASP A 228 -3.67 23.38 4.49
N GLN A 229 -3.53 24.71 4.45
CA GLN A 229 -2.94 25.45 3.33
C GLN A 229 -1.43 25.66 3.51
N ALA A 230 -0.81 24.93 4.44
CA ALA A 230 0.63 24.93 4.58
C ALA A 230 1.29 24.33 3.33
N ASP A 231 2.55 24.71 3.09
CA ASP A 231 3.33 24.07 2.04
C ASP A 231 3.63 22.61 2.44
N HIS A 232 3.30 21.68 1.53
CA HIS A 232 3.47 20.24 1.70
C HIS A 232 4.40 19.69 0.60
N PRO A 233 5.73 19.84 0.73
CA PRO A 233 6.69 19.38 -0.28
C PRO A 233 6.74 17.86 -0.47
N TYR A 234 6.05 17.11 0.39
CA TYR A 234 5.92 15.65 0.35
C TYR A 234 4.51 15.20 -0.08
N ALA A 235 3.66 16.14 -0.53
CA ALA A 235 2.33 15.83 -1.01
C ALA A 235 2.39 14.89 -2.23
N ASN A 236 1.32 14.12 -2.40
CA ASN A 236 1.17 13.28 -3.56
C ASN A 236 1.16 14.13 -4.85
N ASN A 237 1.75 13.62 -5.93
CA ASN A 237 1.80 14.32 -7.22
C ASN A 237 0.42 14.57 -7.87
N ARG A 238 -0.64 13.91 -7.36
CA ARG A 238 -2.03 14.15 -7.76
C ARG A 238 -2.70 15.30 -6.99
N CYS A 239 -2.01 15.93 -6.03
CA CYS A 239 -2.52 17.10 -5.33
C CYS A 239 -2.20 18.37 -6.13
N GLU A 240 -3.17 19.28 -6.23
CA GLU A 240 -2.95 20.60 -6.83
C GLU A 240 -2.12 21.50 -5.89
N PRO A 241 -1.31 22.43 -6.42
CA PRO A 241 -0.59 23.40 -5.61
C PRO A 241 -1.54 24.22 -4.71
N GLY A 242 -1.28 24.23 -3.41
CA GLY A 242 -2.10 24.93 -2.42
C GLY A 242 -3.25 24.10 -1.82
N ASP A 243 -3.48 22.89 -2.33
CA ASP A 243 -4.30 21.88 -1.66
C ASP A 243 -3.48 21.11 -0.60
N GLY A 244 -4.20 20.45 0.31
CA GLY A 244 -3.57 19.57 1.29
C GLY A 244 -2.96 18.29 0.69
N PRO A 245 -2.25 17.51 1.52
CA PRO A 245 -1.43 16.40 1.05
C PRO A 245 -2.19 15.15 0.61
N ILE A 246 -3.52 15.07 0.82
CA ILE A 246 -4.38 13.97 0.36
C ILE A 246 -5.14 14.37 -0.92
N PRO A 247 -4.96 13.65 -2.04
CA PRO A 247 -5.65 13.91 -3.30
C PRO A 247 -7.17 13.96 -3.13
N THR A 248 -7.80 15.05 -3.59
CA THR A 248 -9.22 15.28 -3.39
C THR A 248 -9.89 15.83 -4.66
N GLU A 249 -10.81 15.07 -5.23
CA GLU A 249 -11.59 15.53 -6.40
C GLU A 249 -13.09 15.67 -6.09
N CYS A 250 -13.74 14.59 -5.63
CA CYS A 250 -15.21 14.58 -5.51
C CYS A 250 -15.76 14.75 -4.08
N ARG A 251 -14.99 14.39 -3.04
CA ARG A 251 -15.40 14.29 -1.61
C ARG A 251 -16.63 13.42 -1.32
N SER A 252 -17.16 12.72 -2.32
CA SER A 252 -18.42 11.98 -2.24
C SER A 252 -18.23 10.45 -2.35
N ALA A 253 -16.99 9.97 -2.43
CA ALA A 253 -16.62 8.60 -2.82
C ALA A 253 -17.04 8.23 -4.26
N ALA A 254 -17.12 9.21 -5.16
CA ALA A 254 -17.40 8.98 -6.57
C ALA A 254 -16.16 8.60 -7.40
N CYS A 255 -14.98 9.15 -7.10
CA CYS A 255 -13.79 9.07 -7.97
C CYS A 255 -12.67 8.09 -7.52
N GLY A 256 -12.61 7.71 -6.25
CA GLY A 256 -11.56 6.82 -5.73
C GLY A 256 -10.18 7.46 -5.49
N THR A 257 -9.93 8.68 -5.98
CA THR A 257 -8.62 9.39 -5.88
C THR A 257 -8.06 9.45 -4.46
N CYS A 258 -8.91 9.63 -3.45
CA CYS A 258 -8.51 9.82 -2.04
C CYS A 258 -8.25 8.53 -1.26
N TRP A 259 -7.97 7.41 -1.92
CA TRP A 259 -7.69 6.16 -1.22
C TRP A 259 -6.33 6.19 -0.52
N VAL A 260 -6.28 5.59 0.67
CA VAL A 260 -5.11 5.60 1.56
C VAL A 260 -4.98 4.25 2.27
N GLY A 261 -3.75 3.93 2.66
CA GLY A 261 -3.45 2.85 3.59
C GLY A 261 -3.31 3.41 5.01
N ILE A 262 -3.86 2.70 6.01
CA ILE A 262 -3.82 3.12 7.42
C ILE A 262 -2.71 2.38 8.14
N LEU A 263 -1.61 3.08 8.46
CA LEU A 263 -0.47 2.51 9.21
C LEU A 263 -0.69 2.46 10.71
N GLY A 264 -1.58 3.31 11.24
CA GLY A 264 -1.94 3.29 12.65
C GLY A 264 -3.00 4.33 13.01
N GLY A 265 -3.63 4.15 14.17
CA GLY A 265 -4.80 4.93 14.60
C GLY A 265 -6.09 4.49 13.89
N ASN A 266 -6.16 3.23 13.45
CA ASN A 266 -7.34 2.70 12.77
C ASN A 266 -8.57 2.70 13.68
N ASP A 267 -8.40 2.40 14.96
CA ASP A 267 -9.40 2.50 16.03
C ASP A 267 -9.94 3.93 16.24
N HIS A 268 -9.16 4.94 15.89
CA HIS A 268 -9.59 6.34 15.90
C HIS A 268 -10.47 6.72 14.70
N LEU A 269 -10.57 5.86 13.68
CA LEU A 269 -11.40 6.09 12.51
C LEU A 269 -12.82 5.56 12.70
N SER A 270 -13.78 6.26 12.09
CA SER A 270 -15.13 5.74 11.90
C SER A 270 -15.10 4.44 11.11
N GLU A 271 -16.03 3.55 11.43
CA GLU A 271 -16.27 2.34 10.63
C GLU A 271 -16.65 2.70 9.19
N VAL A 272 -16.36 1.77 8.28
CA VAL A 272 -16.72 1.89 6.87
C VAL A 272 -18.23 1.91 6.75
N ASN A 273 -18.76 3.00 6.20
CA ASN A 273 -20.18 3.09 5.90
C ASN A 273 -20.52 2.31 4.61
N PRO A 274 -21.80 1.95 4.38
CA PRO A 274 -22.21 1.16 3.22
C PRO A 274 -21.83 1.78 1.86
N LEU A 275 -21.78 3.12 1.77
CA LEU A 275 -21.35 3.80 0.54
C LEU A 275 -19.85 3.60 0.28
N GLU A 276 -19.02 3.78 1.30
CA GLU A 276 -17.57 3.53 1.23
C GLU A 276 -17.30 2.07 0.85
N ARG A 277 -17.96 1.10 1.50
CA ARG A 277 -17.80 -0.34 1.22
C ARG A 277 -18.10 -0.66 -0.25
N ARG A 278 -19.21 -0.17 -0.78
CA ARG A 278 -19.58 -0.39 -2.19
C ARG A 278 -18.60 0.27 -3.15
N ARG A 279 -18.12 1.48 -2.81
CA ARG A 279 -17.27 2.27 -3.70
C ARG A 279 -15.84 1.76 -3.73
N ILE A 280 -15.28 1.37 -2.58
CA ILE A 280 -13.91 0.85 -2.51
C ILE A 280 -13.76 -0.47 -3.29
N ALA A 281 -14.77 -1.34 -3.23
CA ALA A 281 -14.85 -2.54 -4.07
C ALA A 281 -14.99 -2.20 -5.56
N ARG A 282 -15.85 -1.23 -5.91
CA ARG A 282 -15.98 -0.74 -7.30
C ARG A 282 -14.65 -0.21 -7.86
N PHE A 283 -13.80 0.37 -7.03
CA PHE A 283 -12.49 0.86 -7.46
C PHE A 283 -11.45 -0.25 -7.59
N GLY A 284 -11.71 -1.44 -7.03
CA GLY A 284 -10.79 -2.58 -7.07
C GLY A 284 -9.66 -2.49 -6.03
N TYR A 285 -9.82 -1.65 -5.00
CA TYR A 285 -8.75 -1.44 -4.00
C TYR A 285 -8.74 -2.51 -2.91
N ILE A 286 -9.92 -2.90 -2.42
CA ILE A 286 -10.09 -3.99 -1.47
C ILE A 286 -11.56 -4.46 -1.48
N GLU A 287 -11.76 -5.76 -1.25
CA GLU A 287 -13.06 -6.35 -0.95
C GLU A 287 -12.96 -7.02 0.42
N THR A 288 -13.71 -6.52 1.40
CA THR A 288 -13.64 -6.97 2.79
C THR A 288 -14.89 -6.54 3.55
N ASP A 289 -15.26 -7.33 4.56
CA ASP A 289 -16.33 -7.02 5.52
C ASP A 289 -15.81 -6.38 6.81
N GLU A 290 -14.50 -6.24 6.97
CA GLU A 290 -13.90 -5.61 8.14
C GLU A 290 -14.51 -4.20 8.37
N PRO A 291 -14.93 -3.87 9.61
CA PRO A 291 -15.48 -2.54 9.90
C PRO A 291 -14.46 -1.42 9.72
N ARG A 292 -13.17 -1.72 9.90
CA ARG A 292 -12.06 -0.78 9.82
C ARG A 292 -10.90 -1.43 9.05
N PRO A 293 -11.01 -1.56 7.71
CA PRO A 293 -9.96 -2.17 6.91
C PRO A 293 -8.75 -1.26 6.75
N LEU A 294 -7.60 -1.84 6.42
CA LEU A 294 -6.35 -1.11 6.19
C LEU A 294 -6.41 -0.13 5.01
N ILE A 295 -7.27 -0.40 4.02
CA ILE A 295 -7.46 0.48 2.87
C ILE A 295 -8.78 1.23 3.02
N ARG A 296 -8.72 2.57 2.96
CA ARG A 296 -9.86 3.46 3.21
C ARG A 296 -10.00 4.51 2.12
N LEU A 297 -11.21 5.06 1.98
CA LEU A 297 -11.40 6.32 1.27
C LEU A 297 -11.31 7.45 2.29
N ALA A 298 -10.28 8.30 2.18
CA ALA A 298 -10.04 9.39 3.13
C ALA A 298 -11.21 10.40 3.22
N CYS A 299 -12.04 10.52 2.16
CA CYS A 299 -13.26 11.34 2.18
C CYS A 299 -14.45 10.69 2.91
N LYS A 300 -14.29 9.47 3.44
CA LYS A 300 -15.31 8.76 4.24
C LYS A 300 -14.81 8.37 5.62
N ALA A 301 -13.50 8.37 5.83
CA ALA A 301 -12.88 8.15 7.13
C ALA A 301 -12.92 9.42 7.99
N GLN A 302 -13.80 9.45 9.01
CA GLN A 302 -13.79 10.49 10.05
C GLN A 302 -12.84 10.08 11.18
N ALA A 303 -11.96 10.97 11.61
CA ALA A 303 -11.01 10.67 12.66
C ALA A 303 -11.38 11.32 13.99
N THR A 304 -11.18 10.60 15.08
CA THR A 304 -11.40 11.05 16.46
C THR A 304 -10.13 11.07 17.30
N GLY A 305 -8.98 10.90 16.64
CA GLY A 305 -7.63 10.82 17.20
C GLY A 305 -6.57 10.99 16.11
N ASN A 306 -5.30 10.85 16.49
CA ASN A 306 -4.16 10.83 15.58
C ASN A 306 -4.22 9.59 14.67
N VAL A 307 -3.86 9.76 13.42
CA VAL A 307 -3.84 8.69 12.42
C VAL A 307 -2.58 8.84 11.58
N THR A 308 -1.93 7.72 11.29
CA THR A 308 -0.83 7.67 10.31
C THR A 308 -1.34 6.96 9.07
N VAL A 309 -1.28 7.65 7.93
CA VAL A 309 -1.70 7.13 6.63
C VAL A 309 -0.55 7.14 5.64
N VAL A 310 -0.69 6.35 4.58
CA VAL A 310 0.16 6.37 3.39
C VAL A 310 -0.71 6.52 2.17
N ILE A 311 -0.20 7.24 1.17
CA ILE A 311 -0.95 7.62 -0.01
C ILE A 311 -0.29 6.97 -1.23
N PRO A 312 -1.01 6.12 -1.98
CA PRO A 312 -0.47 5.53 -3.19
C PRO A 312 -0.31 6.59 -4.28
N THR A 313 0.62 6.35 -5.21
CA THR A 313 0.95 7.28 -6.30
C THR A 313 -0.03 7.23 -7.46
N TRP A 314 -1.07 6.40 -7.38
CA TRP A 314 -2.03 6.18 -8.46
C TRP A 314 -3.45 5.94 -7.94
N ASN A 315 -4.44 5.93 -8.83
CA ASN A 315 -5.80 5.44 -8.59
C ASN A 315 -6.45 4.93 -9.89
N ALA A 316 -7.48 4.09 -9.75
CA ALA A 316 -8.28 3.57 -10.86
C ALA A 316 -9.71 3.23 -10.43
N VAL A 317 -10.60 3.01 -11.39
CA VAL A 317 -11.95 2.43 -11.24
C VAL A 317 -11.93 1.02 -11.87
N ALA A 318 -11.27 0.09 -11.18
CA ALA A 318 -10.92 -1.21 -11.76
C ALA A 318 -11.86 -2.38 -11.44
N GLY A 319 -12.87 -2.21 -10.58
CA GLY A 319 -13.66 -3.34 -10.07
C GLY A 319 -14.33 -4.19 -11.16
N LYS A 320 -14.90 -3.55 -12.19
CA LYS A 320 -15.49 -4.29 -13.34
C LYS A 320 -14.45 -5.00 -14.20
N TYR A 321 -13.28 -4.38 -14.40
CA TYR A 321 -12.18 -4.98 -15.13
C TYR A 321 -11.67 -6.24 -14.42
N LEU A 322 -11.51 -6.17 -13.10
CA LEU A 322 -11.11 -7.30 -12.27
C LEU A 322 -12.13 -8.43 -12.29
N GLU A 323 -13.42 -8.11 -12.20
CA GLU A 323 -14.49 -9.11 -12.31
C GLU A 323 -14.42 -9.85 -13.65
N GLY A 324 -14.28 -9.09 -14.75
CA GLY A 324 -14.17 -9.67 -16.09
C GLY A 324 -12.96 -10.62 -16.23
N LYS A 325 -11.80 -10.26 -15.65
CA LYS A 325 -10.61 -11.11 -15.64
C LYS A 325 -10.83 -12.38 -14.79
N ARG A 326 -11.49 -12.28 -13.64
CA ARG A 326 -11.80 -13.44 -12.78
C ARG A 326 -12.70 -14.45 -13.50
N ILE A 327 -13.76 -13.97 -14.16
CA ILE A 327 -14.67 -14.81 -14.95
C ILE A 327 -13.92 -15.48 -16.10
N ALA A 328 -13.05 -14.76 -16.81
CA ALA A 328 -12.29 -15.29 -17.94
C ALA A 328 -11.33 -16.44 -17.54
N ILE A 329 -10.88 -16.48 -16.29
CA ILE A 329 -9.98 -17.53 -15.74
C ILE A 329 -10.80 -18.70 -15.14
N GLY A 330 -12.13 -18.70 -15.28
CA GLY A 330 -13.02 -19.78 -14.80
C GLY A 330 -13.49 -19.59 -13.35
N GLY A 331 -13.26 -18.42 -12.75
CA GLY A 331 -13.82 -18.06 -11.46
C GLY A 331 -15.34 -17.86 -11.55
N HIS A 332 -16.08 -18.29 -10.52
CA HIS A 332 -17.51 -18.00 -10.41
C HIS A 332 -17.72 -16.53 -10.03
N SER A 333 -18.58 -15.83 -10.77
CA SER A 333 -19.06 -14.49 -10.43
C SER A 333 -19.86 -14.54 -9.12
N SER A 334 -19.42 -13.81 -8.10
CA SER A 334 -20.23 -13.54 -6.91
C SER A 334 -21.23 -12.42 -7.23
N SER A 335 -22.20 -12.69 -8.10
CA SER A 335 -23.26 -11.74 -8.45
C SER A 335 -24.61 -12.21 -7.94
N GLU A 336 -24.95 -11.86 -6.69
CA GLU A 336 -26.36 -11.78 -6.27
C GLU A 336 -26.57 -10.60 -5.31
N SER A 337 -27.09 -9.50 -5.87
CA SER A 337 -28.17 -8.65 -5.31
C SER A 337 -28.26 -7.30 -6.03
N GLU A 338 -28.48 -7.32 -7.35
CA GLU A 338 -29.30 -6.26 -7.95
C GLU A 338 -30.76 -6.59 -7.64
N GLU A 339 -31.21 -6.22 -6.44
CA GLU A 339 -32.62 -6.25 -6.12
C GLU A 339 -33.31 -5.13 -6.92
N ASN A 340 -34.07 -5.56 -7.93
CA ASN A 340 -35.04 -4.77 -8.66
C ASN A 340 -35.95 -4.04 -7.67
N VAL A 341 -35.63 -2.78 -7.34
CA VAL A 341 -36.59 -1.88 -6.69
C VAL A 341 -37.63 -1.52 -7.75
N ALA A 342 -38.67 -2.34 -7.82
CA ALA A 342 -39.90 -2.01 -8.51
C ALA A 342 -40.42 -0.67 -7.96
N LYS A 343 -40.41 0.36 -8.82
CA LYS A 343 -41.07 1.64 -8.52
C LYS A 343 -42.56 1.36 -8.25
N PRO A 344 -43.13 1.79 -7.12
CA PRO A 344 -44.57 1.67 -6.92
C PRO A 344 -45.27 2.60 -7.93
N ARG A 345 -46.14 2.01 -8.75
CA ARG A 345 -47.10 2.76 -9.58
C ARG A 345 -48.00 3.56 -8.64
N ARG A 346 -48.00 4.88 -8.81
CA ARG A 346 -49.02 5.75 -8.21
C ARG A 346 -50.37 5.41 -8.84
N HIS A 347 -51.35 5.08 -8.00
CA HIS A 347 -52.77 5.21 -8.32
C HIS A 347 -53.30 6.47 -7.67
#